data_AF-A0A1F7WBF5-F1
#
_entry.id   AF-A0A1F7WBF5-F1
#
_cell.length_a   1.000
_cell.length_b   1.000
_cell.length_c   1.000
_cell.angle_alpha   90.00
_cell.angle_beta   90.00
_cell.angle_gamma   90.00
#
_symmetry.space_group_name_H-M   'P 1'
#
loop_
_entity.id
_entity.type
_entity.pdbx_description
1 polymer ?
#
loop_
_entity_poly.entity_id
_entity_poly.type
_entity_poly.pdbx_seq_one_letter_code
_entity_poly.pdbx_strand_id
1 'polypeptide(L)'
;MPLEHGSLIDPNLLVSSVRQGYPWVGWGIGKGVTHLRNDISIFAVPKEQKSGLHSHLIQGFPNVDPPELCYKPNHIHGFDGFIRWIYLSHPHDAKQDVLGIDWGIGPRPTSGITTSVLSVAVLCQNVMRHGMSPKTRVALLDPNLSEITFNRSMIESHCLFTVQDWAQSASCVFHVRSLYCPRCGLKTFSSASYRFCYRCGADPNLVHKEVYHG
;
A
#
# COMPACT_ATOMS: atom_id res chain seq x y z
N MET A 1 -20.08 -11.35 1.68
CA MET A 1 -21.18 -10.89 2.55
C MET A 1 -21.17 -9.37 2.54
N PRO A 2 -22.32 -8.69 2.36
CA PRO A 2 -22.38 -7.26 2.61
C PRO A 2 -21.96 -7.03 4.05
N LEU A 3 -21.03 -6.11 4.30
CA LEU A 3 -20.67 -5.71 5.65
C LEU A 3 -21.94 -5.15 6.31
N GLU A 4 -22.57 -5.91 7.21
CA GLU A 4 -23.69 -5.45 8.02
C GLU A 4 -23.23 -4.25 8.84
N HIS A 5 -23.49 -3.05 8.32
CA HIS A 5 -23.41 -1.77 9.04
C HIS A 5 -22.15 -1.65 9.91
N GLY A 6 -21.00 -2.04 9.35
CA GLY A 6 -19.70 -1.65 9.90
C GLY A 6 -19.68 -0.14 10.04
N SER A 7 -19.05 0.37 11.11
CA SER A 7 -19.03 1.79 11.47
C SER A 7 -18.86 2.65 10.23
N LEU A 8 -19.93 3.28 9.75
CA LEU A 8 -19.84 4.18 8.62
C LEU A 8 -18.85 5.28 8.99
N ILE A 9 -18.15 5.84 8.00
CA ILE A 9 -17.35 7.04 8.25
C ILE A 9 -18.31 8.16 8.65
N ASP A 10 -18.43 8.37 9.96
CA ASP A 10 -19.27 9.41 10.55
C ASP A 10 -18.59 10.76 10.31
N PRO A 11 -19.25 11.67 9.56
CA PRO A 11 -18.70 13.00 9.30
C PRO A 11 -18.41 13.76 10.60
N ASN A 12 -19.12 13.49 11.70
CA ASN A 12 -18.93 14.17 12.98
C ASN A 12 -17.61 13.80 13.68
N LEU A 13 -16.96 12.70 13.29
CA LEU A 13 -15.67 12.25 13.82
C LEU A 13 -14.47 12.73 12.98
N LEU A 14 -14.71 13.31 11.82
CA LEU A 14 -13.66 13.88 10.96
C LEU A 14 -13.34 15.31 11.41
N VAL A 15 -12.09 15.75 11.27
CA VAL A 15 -11.76 17.18 11.41
C VAL A 15 -12.37 17.99 10.26
N SER A 16 -12.78 19.23 10.52
CA SER A 16 -13.59 20.06 9.61
C SER A 16 -12.97 20.24 8.21
N SER A 17 -11.64 20.32 8.12
CA SER A 17 -10.88 20.40 6.86
C SER A 17 -10.95 19.13 6.02
N VAL A 18 -11.17 17.97 6.63
CA VAL A 18 -11.29 16.66 5.97
C VAL A 18 -12.74 16.40 5.53
N ARG A 19 -13.73 16.90 6.28
CA ARG A 19 -15.17 16.73 5.98
C ARG A 19 -15.60 17.28 4.62
N GLN A 20 -15.04 18.41 4.20
CA GLN A 20 -15.48 19.11 2.98
C GLN A 20 -14.89 18.55 1.68
N GLY A 21 -13.95 17.60 1.76
CA GLY A 21 -13.22 17.10 0.59
C GLY A 21 -13.09 15.59 0.47
N TYR A 22 -13.67 14.81 1.39
CA TYR A 22 -13.55 13.35 1.37
C TYR A 22 -14.77 12.67 0.72
N PRO A 23 -14.60 11.99 -0.43
CA PRO A 23 -15.70 11.36 -1.16
C PRO A 23 -16.28 10.11 -0.48
N TRP A 24 -15.68 9.66 0.62
CA TRP A 24 -15.99 8.38 1.29
C TRP A 24 -16.79 8.53 2.59
N VAL A 25 -17.30 9.73 2.89
CA VAL A 25 -18.25 9.93 3.99
C VAL A 25 -19.47 9.02 3.78
N GLY A 26 -19.91 8.32 4.82
CA GLY A 26 -21.01 7.36 4.74
C GLY A 26 -20.66 6.00 4.13
N TRP A 27 -19.39 5.72 3.82
CA TRP A 27 -18.93 4.39 3.43
C TRP A 27 -18.59 3.56 4.67
N GLY A 28 -18.70 2.23 4.57
CA GLY A 28 -18.23 1.33 5.61
C GLY A 28 -16.70 1.31 5.64
N ILE A 29 -16.10 1.29 6.82
CA ILE A 29 -14.64 1.20 6.98
C ILE A 29 -14.22 -0.07 7.73
N GLY A 30 -13.25 -0.77 7.18
CA GLY A 30 -12.48 -1.79 7.86
C GLY A 30 -11.00 -1.43 7.88
N LYS A 31 -10.26 -1.96 8.86
CA LYS A 31 -8.81 -1.76 8.97
C LYS A 31 -8.14 -3.13 8.93
N GLY A 32 -7.04 -3.21 8.20
CA GLY A 32 -6.28 -4.43 8.11
C GLY A 32 -4.78 -4.19 8.04
N VAL A 33 -4.06 -5.26 8.29
CA VAL A 33 -2.60 -5.33 8.27
C VAL A 33 -2.19 -6.57 7.53
N THR A 34 -1.17 -6.46 6.68
CA THR A 34 -0.64 -7.59 5.92
C THR A 34 0.87 -7.65 6.08
N HIS A 35 1.39 -8.80 6.52
CA HIS A 35 2.82 -9.05 6.55
C HIS A 35 3.31 -9.45 5.16
N LEU A 36 4.33 -8.77 4.65
CA LEU A 36 4.82 -9.00 3.29
C LEU A 36 5.44 -10.40 3.09
N ARG A 37 6.04 -10.98 4.13
CA ARG A 37 6.81 -12.24 4.03
C ARG A 37 6.11 -13.47 4.58
N ASN A 38 5.12 -13.30 5.46
CA ASN A 38 4.63 -14.40 6.29
C ASN A 38 3.26 -14.92 5.82
N ASP A 39 2.75 -14.41 4.70
CA ASP A 39 1.42 -14.73 4.18
C ASP A 39 0.29 -14.55 5.21
N ILE A 40 0.40 -13.49 6.01
CA ILE A 40 -0.54 -13.15 7.06
C ILE A 40 -1.26 -11.86 6.68
N SER A 41 -2.59 -11.91 6.64
CA SER A 41 -3.45 -10.74 6.61
C SER A 41 -4.48 -10.81 7.72
N ILE A 42 -4.55 -9.75 8.53
CA ILE A 42 -5.52 -9.61 9.62
C ILE A 42 -6.42 -8.43 9.26
N PHE A 43 -7.74 -8.65 9.31
CA PHE A 43 -8.75 -7.66 8.99
C PHE A 43 -9.77 -7.57 10.10
N ALA A 44 -10.12 -6.35 10.49
CA ALA A 44 -11.20 -6.10 11.42
C ALA A 44 -12.11 -4.99 10.92
N VAL A 45 -13.41 -5.20 11.14
CA VAL A 45 -14.45 -4.20 10.93
C VAL A 45 -14.82 -3.69 12.32
N PRO A 46 -14.26 -2.55 12.76
CA PRO A 46 -14.54 -2.07 14.09
C PRO A 46 -16.03 -1.69 14.23
N LYS A 47 -16.60 -1.96 15.41
CA LYS A 47 -17.92 -1.42 15.76
C LYS A 47 -17.87 0.08 16.04
N GLU A 48 -16.71 0.59 16.45
CA GLU A 48 -16.43 1.99 16.75
C GLU A 48 -15.07 2.41 16.17
N GLN A 49 -14.97 3.62 15.63
CA GLN A 49 -13.72 4.15 15.08
C GLN A 49 -12.63 4.26 16.17
N LYS A 50 -11.79 3.23 16.30
CA LYS A 50 -10.64 3.24 17.21
C LYS A 50 -9.39 3.74 16.50
N SER A 51 -8.77 4.78 17.06
CA SER A 51 -7.38 5.14 16.74
C SER A 51 -6.46 3.99 17.16
N GLY A 52 -5.34 3.81 16.46
CA GLY A 52 -4.37 2.77 16.79
C GLY A 52 -4.79 1.33 16.47
N LEU A 53 -5.97 1.09 15.88
CA LEU A 53 -6.47 -0.28 15.68
C LEU A 53 -5.50 -1.18 14.92
N HIS A 54 -4.74 -0.66 13.94
CA HIS A 54 -3.77 -1.49 13.21
C HIS A 54 -2.71 -2.13 14.11
N SER A 55 -2.19 -1.42 15.10
CA SER A 55 -1.17 -1.99 16.00
C SER A 55 -1.77 -2.96 17.00
N HIS A 56 -3.03 -2.76 17.40
CA HIS A 56 -3.77 -3.76 18.18
C HIS A 56 -4.01 -5.07 17.42
N LEU A 57 -4.20 -5.03 16.09
CA LEU A 57 -4.41 -6.25 15.29
C LEU A 57 -3.20 -7.19 15.26
N ILE A 58 -2.00 -6.64 15.47
CA ILE A 58 -0.73 -7.39 15.45
C ILE A 58 -0.07 -7.47 16.81
N GLN A 59 -0.77 -7.06 17.86
CA GLN A 59 -0.27 -7.19 19.22
C GLN A 59 -0.06 -8.67 19.55
N GLY A 60 1.15 -9.01 20.01
CA GLY A 60 1.54 -10.39 20.35
C GLY A 60 2.31 -11.13 19.27
N PHE A 61 2.50 -10.53 18.07
CA PHE A 61 3.47 -11.05 17.11
C PHE A 61 4.91 -10.80 17.62
N PRO A 62 5.85 -11.74 17.40
CA PRO A 62 7.25 -11.53 17.73
C PRO A 62 7.78 -10.26 17.06
N ASN A 63 8.62 -9.51 17.76
CA ASN A 63 9.22 -8.27 17.27
C ASN A 63 8.22 -7.16 16.91
N VAL A 64 6.93 -7.24 17.20
CA VAL A 64 6.04 -6.08 17.07
C VAL A 64 6.13 -5.21 18.31
N ASP A 65 6.33 -3.90 18.14
CA ASP A 65 6.38 -2.98 19.28
C ASP A 65 4.98 -2.86 19.94
N PRO A 66 4.91 -2.41 21.20
CA PRO A 66 3.63 -2.09 21.84
C PRO A 66 2.78 -1.10 21.02
N PRO A 67 1.43 -1.20 21.04
CA PRO A 67 0.54 -0.40 20.20
C PRO A 67 0.81 1.11 20.18
N GLU A 68 1.15 1.68 21.33
CA GLU A 68 1.46 3.09 21.56
C GLU A 68 2.83 3.54 21.01
N LEU A 69 3.74 2.59 20.77
CA LEU A 69 5.07 2.84 20.22
C LEU A 69 5.12 2.64 18.70
N CYS A 70 4.26 1.78 18.14
CA CYS A 70 4.25 1.49 16.69
C CYS A 70 4.09 2.73 15.80
N TYR A 71 3.44 3.78 16.31
CA TYR A 71 3.19 5.02 15.57
C TYR A 71 4.23 6.12 15.82
N LYS A 72 5.19 5.89 16.72
CA LYS A 72 6.22 6.88 17.06
C LYS A 72 7.46 6.73 16.17
N PRO A 73 8.18 7.84 15.90
CA PRO A 73 9.46 7.77 15.19
C PRO A 73 10.51 7.01 16.03
N ASN A 74 11.56 6.50 15.38
CA ASN A 74 12.70 5.82 16.00
C ASN A 74 12.36 4.54 16.79
N HIS A 75 11.32 3.83 16.36
CA HIS A 75 10.94 2.54 16.92
C HIS A 75 12.02 1.47 16.66
N ILE A 76 12.16 0.48 17.56
CA ILE A 76 13.12 -0.61 17.36
C ILE A 76 12.59 -1.55 16.27
N HIS A 77 11.30 -1.86 16.32
CA HIS A 77 10.69 -2.78 15.37
C HIS A 77 9.38 -2.26 14.73
N GLY A 78 8.61 -1.46 15.45
CA GLY A 78 7.37 -0.84 14.99
C GLY A 78 6.32 -1.88 14.62
N PHE A 79 5.91 -1.85 13.35
CA PHE A 79 4.95 -2.80 12.78
C PHE A 79 5.61 -4.11 12.26
N ASP A 80 6.92 -4.31 12.43
CA ASP A 80 7.64 -5.52 12.01
C ASP A 80 7.24 -6.08 10.63
N GLY A 81 7.31 -5.25 9.59
CA GLY A 81 7.01 -5.68 8.22
C GLY A 81 5.52 -5.82 7.87
N PHE A 82 4.60 -5.58 8.81
CA PHE A 82 3.19 -5.41 8.51
C PHE A 82 2.92 -4.06 7.83
N ILE A 83 2.30 -4.09 6.66
CA ILE A 83 1.76 -2.90 6.00
C ILE A 83 0.32 -2.69 6.43
N ARG A 84 0.00 -1.45 6.80
CA ARG A 84 -1.35 -1.02 7.17
C ARG A 84 -2.18 -0.71 5.94
N TRP A 85 -3.44 -1.07 5.98
CA TRP A 85 -4.40 -0.70 4.96
C TRP A 85 -5.80 -0.53 5.56
N ILE A 86 -6.65 0.15 4.82
CA ILE A 86 -8.07 0.35 5.12
C ILE A 86 -8.87 -0.17 3.94
N TYR A 87 -10.02 -0.75 4.22
CA TYR A 87 -11.01 -1.12 3.22
C TYR A 87 -12.21 -0.20 3.37
N LEU A 88 -12.60 0.44 2.28
CA LEU A 88 -13.75 1.32 2.21
C LEU A 88 -14.79 0.64 1.33
N SER A 89 -15.89 0.22 1.94
CA SER A 89 -17.01 -0.40 1.22
C SER A 89 -18.06 0.64 0.87
N HIS A 90 -18.35 0.78 -0.42
CA HIS A 90 -19.41 1.68 -0.87
C HIS A 90 -20.78 1.10 -0.46
N PRO A 91 -21.68 1.89 0.14
CA PRO A 91 -22.91 1.38 0.75
C PRO A 91 -23.89 0.78 -0.26
N HIS A 92 -23.79 1.16 -1.54
CA HIS A 92 -24.74 0.76 -2.59
C HIS A 92 -24.10 0.08 -3.80
N ASP A 93 -22.77 0.03 -3.90
CA ASP A 93 -22.09 -0.43 -5.13
C ASP A 93 -20.69 -0.95 -4.82
N ALA A 94 -20.59 -2.26 -4.56
CA ALA A 94 -19.33 -2.92 -4.25
C ALA A 94 -18.26 -2.78 -5.35
N LYS A 95 -18.60 -2.37 -6.58
CA LYS A 95 -17.60 -2.08 -7.63
C LYS A 95 -16.81 -0.81 -7.34
N GLN A 96 -17.29 0.03 -6.43
CA GLN A 96 -16.64 1.26 -6.03
C GLN A 96 -15.76 1.09 -4.79
N ASP A 97 -15.71 -0.10 -4.21
CA ASP A 97 -14.90 -0.37 -3.02
C ASP A 97 -13.43 -0.01 -3.25
N VAL A 98 -12.81 0.53 -2.19
CA VAL A 98 -11.43 1.01 -2.21
C VAL A 98 -10.60 0.31 -1.15
N LEU A 99 -9.43 -0.16 -1.55
CA LEU A 99 -8.32 -0.54 -0.68
C LEU A 99 -7.38 0.66 -0.55
N GLY A 100 -7.44 1.35 0.58
CA GLY A 100 -6.50 2.42 0.92
C GLY A 100 -5.26 1.81 1.58
N ILE A 101 -4.10 1.87 0.93
CA ILE A 101 -2.85 1.31 1.46
C ILE A 101 -2.03 2.45 2.04
N ASP A 102 -1.60 2.29 3.29
CA ASP A 102 -0.69 3.24 3.92
C ASP A 102 0.70 3.10 3.30
N TRP A 103 0.93 3.91 2.28
CA TRP A 103 2.14 3.87 1.50
C TRP A 103 3.31 4.45 2.29
N GLY A 104 3.10 5.41 3.20
CA GLY A 104 4.18 6.06 3.96
C GLY A 104 4.95 5.12 4.89
N ILE A 105 4.38 3.97 5.27
CA ILE A 105 5.06 2.91 6.04
C ILE A 105 5.66 1.83 5.13
N GLY A 106 5.26 1.78 3.86
CA GLY A 106 5.79 0.86 2.85
C GLY A 106 7.28 1.05 2.52
N PRO A 107 7.81 2.30 2.41
CA PRO A 107 9.22 2.57 2.33
C PRO A 107 9.78 2.88 3.73
N ARG A 108 10.76 2.10 4.15
CA ARG A 108 11.85 2.71 4.94
C ARG A 108 12.48 3.81 4.05
N PRO A 109 12.96 4.93 4.61
CA PRO A 109 13.67 5.97 3.86
C PRO A 109 14.81 5.45 2.97
N THR A 110 15.33 4.25 3.29
CA THR A 110 16.38 3.55 2.56
C THR A 110 15.91 2.65 1.42
N SER A 111 14.63 2.28 1.33
CA SER A 111 14.14 1.21 0.43
C SER A 111 13.74 1.66 -0.98
N GLY A 112 13.56 2.96 -1.23
CA GLY A 112 13.27 3.50 -2.58
C GLY A 112 11.90 3.11 -3.18
N ILE A 113 11.51 3.81 -4.26
CA ILE A 113 10.20 3.66 -4.93
C ILE A 113 9.92 2.22 -5.39
N THR A 114 10.91 1.56 -5.98
CA THR A 114 10.72 0.21 -6.54
C THR A 114 10.27 -0.77 -5.47
N THR A 115 10.92 -0.75 -4.30
CA THR A 115 10.52 -1.59 -3.17
C THR A 115 9.11 -1.29 -2.72
N SER A 116 8.70 -0.01 -2.64
CA SER A 116 7.32 0.34 -2.28
C SER A 116 6.28 -0.21 -3.27
N VAL A 117 6.54 -0.09 -4.58
CA VAL A 117 5.65 -0.62 -5.63
C VAL A 117 5.54 -2.14 -5.53
N LEU A 118 6.66 -2.83 -5.35
CA LEU A 118 6.66 -4.29 -5.19
C LEU A 118 5.99 -4.72 -3.87
N SER A 119 6.20 -3.99 -2.78
CA SER A 119 5.51 -4.23 -1.51
C SER A 119 3.98 -4.14 -1.65
N VAL A 120 3.48 -3.18 -2.43
CA VAL A 120 2.05 -3.11 -2.71
C VAL A 120 1.57 -4.21 -3.64
N ALA A 121 2.38 -4.61 -4.61
CA ALA A 121 2.08 -5.78 -5.42
C ALA A 121 1.89 -7.04 -4.55
N VAL A 122 2.82 -7.29 -3.62
CA VAL A 122 2.75 -8.40 -2.66
C VAL A 122 1.54 -8.27 -1.74
N LEU A 123 1.28 -7.07 -1.19
CA LEU A 123 0.09 -6.85 -0.38
C LEU A 123 -1.18 -7.20 -1.15
N CYS A 124 -1.31 -6.70 -2.39
CA CYS A 124 -2.46 -6.96 -3.26
C CYS A 124 -2.61 -8.45 -3.57
N GLN A 125 -1.51 -9.15 -3.83
CA GLN A 125 -1.51 -10.61 -3.99
C GLN A 125 -2.05 -11.31 -2.73
N ASN A 126 -1.59 -10.91 -1.54
CA ASN A 126 -2.00 -11.54 -0.29
C ASN A 126 -3.49 -11.28 -0.02
N VAL A 127 -3.93 -10.02 -0.03
CA VAL A 127 -5.34 -9.70 0.27
C VAL A 127 -6.31 -10.29 -0.76
N MET A 128 -5.91 -10.38 -2.03
CA MET A 128 -6.69 -11.08 -3.06
C MET A 128 -6.79 -12.58 -2.76
N ARG A 129 -5.69 -13.24 -2.34
CA ARG A 129 -5.71 -14.64 -1.90
C ARG A 129 -6.58 -14.86 -0.66
N HIS A 130 -6.70 -13.87 0.21
CA HIS A 130 -7.59 -13.88 1.37
C HIS A 130 -9.04 -13.45 1.06
N GLY A 131 -9.42 -13.32 -0.22
CA GLY A 131 -10.80 -13.14 -0.65
C GLY A 131 -11.22 -11.70 -0.97
N MET A 132 -10.29 -10.75 -1.01
CA MET A 132 -10.58 -9.40 -1.52
C MET A 132 -10.92 -9.46 -3.01
N SER A 133 -11.93 -8.69 -3.42
CA SER A 133 -12.34 -8.64 -4.82
C SER A 133 -11.19 -8.14 -5.72
N PRO A 134 -10.89 -8.82 -6.83
CA PRO A 134 -9.88 -8.36 -7.80
C PRO A 134 -10.17 -6.96 -8.36
N LYS A 135 -11.45 -6.54 -8.36
CA LYS A 135 -11.93 -5.25 -8.90
C LYS A 135 -11.89 -4.11 -7.88
N THR A 136 -11.56 -4.39 -6.62
CA THR A 136 -11.42 -3.35 -5.59
C THR A 136 -10.36 -2.36 -6.05
N ARG A 137 -10.69 -1.05 -6.02
CA ARG A 137 -9.77 0.01 -6.45
C ARG A 137 -8.66 0.18 -5.41
N VAL A 138 -7.43 0.41 -5.86
CA VAL A 138 -6.31 0.67 -4.96
C VAL A 138 -6.06 2.17 -4.88
N ALA A 139 -5.97 2.69 -3.66
CA ALA A 139 -5.58 4.06 -3.38
C ALA A 139 -4.34 4.06 -2.47
N LEU A 140 -3.28 4.74 -2.89
CA LEU A 140 -2.07 4.88 -2.10
C LEU A 140 -2.19 6.12 -1.20
N LEU A 141 -2.09 5.91 0.11
CA LEU A 141 -2.23 6.95 1.13
C LEU A 141 -0.85 7.35 1.63
N ASP A 142 -0.44 8.59 1.45
CA ASP A 142 0.84 9.09 1.98
C ASP A 142 0.73 10.57 2.40
N PRO A 143 1.12 10.92 3.64
CA PRO A 143 1.13 12.31 4.10
C PRO A 143 2.37 13.12 3.66
N ASN A 144 3.45 12.50 3.18
CA ASN A 144 4.77 13.13 2.95
C ASN A 144 5.40 12.88 1.57
N LEU A 145 4.75 12.18 0.64
CA LEU A 145 5.35 11.91 -0.68
C LEU A 145 5.46 13.16 -1.55
N SER A 146 6.65 13.71 -1.63
CA SER A 146 7.06 14.64 -2.70
C SER A 146 7.23 13.94 -4.06
N GLU A 147 7.32 12.60 -4.10
CA GLU A 147 7.50 11.80 -5.33
C GLU A 147 6.19 11.21 -5.91
N ILE A 148 5.01 11.46 -5.30
CA ILE A 148 3.69 11.07 -5.87
C ILE A 148 3.53 11.59 -7.30
N THR A 149 4.01 12.81 -7.58
CA THR A 149 3.91 13.42 -8.91
C THR A 149 4.71 12.65 -9.95
N PHE A 150 5.87 12.09 -9.59
CA PHE A 150 6.71 11.30 -10.49
C PHE A 150 6.07 9.94 -10.82
N ASN A 151 5.45 9.30 -9.82
CA ASN A 151 4.92 7.94 -9.97
C ASN A 151 3.46 7.87 -10.42
N ARG A 152 2.69 8.96 -10.30
CA ARG A 152 1.33 9.03 -10.87
C ARG A 152 1.35 8.65 -12.35
N SER A 153 2.31 9.21 -13.10
CA SER A 153 2.49 8.88 -14.51
C SER A 153 2.77 7.39 -14.78
N MET A 154 3.54 6.72 -13.90
CA MET A 154 3.86 5.30 -14.01
C MET A 154 2.63 4.44 -13.72
N ILE A 155 1.90 4.75 -12.65
CA ILE A 155 0.66 4.08 -12.25
C ILE A 155 -0.38 4.17 -13.37
N GLU A 156 -0.57 5.37 -13.93
CA GLU A 156 -1.49 5.62 -15.04
C GLU A 156 -1.04 4.89 -16.32
N SER A 157 0.26 4.93 -16.67
CA SER A 157 0.79 4.29 -17.89
C SER A 157 0.70 2.77 -17.86
N HIS A 158 0.71 2.14 -16.68
CA HIS A 158 0.60 0.69 -16.51
C HIS A 158 -0.78 0.25 -16.01
N CYS A 159 -1.75 1.16 -16.00
CA CYS A 159 -3.12 0.91 -15.57
C CYS A 159 -3.23 0.24 -14.18
N LEU A 160 -2.39 0.64 -13.21
CA LEU A 160 -2.39 0.05 -11.87
C LEU A 160 -3.51 0.63 -11.00
N PHE A 161 -4.76 0.21 -11.25
CA PHE A 161 -5.95 0.81 -10.62
C PHE A 161 -6.66 -0.10 -9.64
N THR A 162 -6.60 -1.41 -9.84
CA THR A 162 -7.32 -2.41 -9.04
C THR A 162 -6.36 -3.35 -8.34
N VAL A 163 -6.88 -4.08 -7.33
CA VAL A 163 -6.12 -5.12 -6.63
C VAL A 163 -5.52 -6.12 -7.62
N GLN A 164 -6.25 -6.49 -8.68
CA GLN A 164 -5.73 -7.37 -9.73
C GLN A 164 -4.57 -6.76 -10.50
N ASP A 165 -4.70 -5.50 -10.93
CA ASP A 165 -3.65 -4.82 -11.71
C ASP A 165 -2.35 -4.75 -10.91
N TRP A 166 -2.45 -4.40 -9.62
CA TRP A 166 -1.31 -4.38 -8.72
C TRP A 166 -0.73 -5.78 -8.47
N ALA A 167 -1.58 -6.77 -8.25
CA ALA A 167 -1.13 -8.13 -7.97
C ALA A 167 -0.43 -8.81 -9.16
N GLN A 168 -0.85 -8.51 -10.39
CA GLN A 168 -0.40 -9.22 -11.60
C GLN A 168 0.59 -8.41 -12.46
N SER A 169 0.48 -7.08 -12.46
CA SER A 169 1.17 -6.23 -13.44
C SER A 169 2.23 -5.32 -12.83
N ALA A 170 2.18 -5.03 -11.52
CA ALA A 170 3.12 -4.11 -10.89
C ALA A 170 4.59 -4.61 -10.93
N SER A 171 4.81 -5.93 -10.84
CA SER A 171 6.16 -6.50 -10.99
C SER A 171 6.74 -6.34 -12.40
N CYS A 172 5.87 -6.31 -13.42
CA CYS A 172 6.27 -6.07 -14.81
C CYS A 172 6.79 -4.64 -15.01
N VAL A 173 6.51 -3.69 -14.12
CA VAL A 173 7.05 -2.33 -14.23
C VAL A 173 8.58 -2.32 -14.16
N PHE A 174 9.22 -3.29 -13.52
CA PHE A 174 10.68 -3.31 -13.32
C PHE A 174 11.38 -4.52 -13.97
N HIS A 175 10.73 -5.16 -14.95
CA HIS A 175 11.32 -6.30 -15.67
C HIS A 175 12.51 -5.89 -16.55
N VAL A 176 13.29 -6.88 -16.97
CA VAL A 176 14.39 -6.71 -17.93
C VAL A 176 13.86 -6.09 -19.22
N ARG A 177 14.39 -4.93 -19.64
CA ARG A 177 13.93 -4.04 -20.75
C ARG A 177 12.83 -3.04 -20.40
N SER A 178 12.43 -2.93 -19.13
CA SER A 178 11.61 -1.81 -18.69
C SER A 178 12.32 -0.48 -18.91
N LEU A 179 11.52 0.57 -19.15
CA LEU A 179 12.01 1.95 -19.17
C LEU A 179 12.34 2.46 -17.75
N TYR A 180 11.91 1.75 -16.71
CA TYR A 180 12.04 2.16 -15.31
C TYR A 180 13.20 1.47 -14.62
N CYS A 181 13.94 2.24 -13.81
CA CYS A 181 15.04 1.69 -13.03
C CYS A 181 14.53 0.72 -11.96
N PRO A 182 15.10 -0.50 -11.85
CA PRO A 182 14.69 -1.50 -10.85
C PRO A 182 15.14 -1.16 -9.42
N ARG A 183 15.93 -0.09 -9.24
CA ARG A 183 16.41 0.36 -7.92
C ARG A 183 15.70 1.62 -7.44
N CYS A 184 15.64 2.66 -8.27
CA CYS A 184 15.08 3.95 -7.88
C CYS A 184 13.72 4.28 -8.51
N GLY A 185 13.17 3.40 -9.35
CA GLY A 185 11.88 3.59 -10.01
C GLY A 185 11.83 4.70 -11.05
N LEU A 186 12.95 5.38 -11.35
CA LEU A 186 12.99 6.47 -12.31
C LEU A 186 12.89 5.96 -13.75
N LYS A 187 12.03 6.57 -14.57
CA LYS A 187 11.97 6.33 -16.02
C LYS A 187 13.27 6.81 -16.67
N THR A 188 14.17 5.88 -16.95
CA THR A 188 15.57 6.15 -17.33
C THR A 188 15.95 5.56 -18.68
N PHE A 189 15.42 4.39 -19.05
CA PHE A 189 15.88 3.64 -20.22
C PHE A 189 15.08 3.93 -21.50
N SER A 190 14.47 5.12 -21.59
CA SER A 190 13.67 5.54 -22.76
C SER A 190 14.48 5.78 -24.03
N SER A 191 15.82 5.84 -23.95
CA SER A 191 16.70 5.78 -25.12
C SER A 191 17.61 4.56 -25.01
N ALA A 192 17.76 3.85 -26.14
CA ALA A 192 18.60 2.64 -26.26
C ALA A 192 20.11 2.88 -25.96
N SER A 193 20.49 4.13 -25.68
CA SER A 193 21.85 4.55 -25.37
C SER A 193 22.27 4.33 -23.90
N TYR A 194 21.34 4.28 -22.95
CA TYR A 194 21.69 4.22 -21.53
C TYR A 194 21.84 2.78 -21.04
N ARG A 195 23.08 2.38 -20.77
CA ARG A 195 23.41 1.08 -20.15
C ARG A 195 23.18 1.05 -18.63
N PHE A 196 23.10 2.21 -17.98
CA PHE A 196 22.93 2.35 -16.53
C PHE A 196 21.93 3.47 -16.20
N CYS A 197 21.31 3.39 -15.02
CA CYS A 197 20.43 4.45 -14.54
C CYS A 197 21.23 5.72 -14.23
N TYR A 198 20.90 6.85 -14.87
CA TYR A 198 21.62 8.12 -14.64
C TYR A 198 21.49 8.67 -13.21
N ARG A 199 20.47 8.26 -12.44
CA ARG A 199 20.29 8.69 -11.03
C ARG A 199 21.08 7.85 -10.04
N CYS A 200 21.14 6.53 -10.23
CA CYS A 200 21.66 5.62 -9.21
C CYS A 200 22.70 4.60 -9.72
N GLY A 201 23.08 4.68 -10.99
CA GLY A 201 24.07 3.79 -11.63
C GLY A 201 23.60 2.34 -11.82
N ALA A 202 22.35 2.00 -11.47
CA ALA A 202 21.87 0.63 -11.53
C ALA A 202 21.80 0.11 -12.98
N ASP A 203 22.26 -1.12 -13.18
CA ASP A 203 22.07 -1.88 -14.42
C ASP A 203 20.59 -2.28 -14.57
N PRO A 204 19.97 -2.17 -15.77
CA PRO A 204 18.60 -2.64 -16.00
C PRO A 204 18.38 -4.14 -15.73
N ASN A 205 19.44 -4.96 -15.75
CA ASN A 205 19.38 -6.39 -15.43
C ASN A 205 19.44 -6.68 -13.93
N LEU A 206 19.67 -5.65 -13.10
CA LEU A 206 19.73 -5.72 -11.65
C LEU A 206 18.30 -5.75 -11.10
N VAL A 207 17.51 -6.77 -11.51
CA VAL A 207 16.19 -6.99 -10.93
C VAL A 207 16.39 -7.28 -9.45
N HIS A 208 15.96 -6.35 -8.59
CA HIS A 208 16.05 -6.51 -7.15
C HIS A 208 15.35 -7.80 -6.72
N LYS A 209 16.13 -8.80 -6.30
CA LYS A 209 15.66 -9.97 -5.53
C LYS A 209 15.43 -9.63 -4.04
N GLU A 210 15.22 -8.37 -3.69
CA GLU A 210 15.10 -7.94 -2.28
C GLU A 210 13.65 -7.69 -1.84
N VAL A 211 12.72 -8.55 -2.29
CA VAL A 211 11.47 -8.78 -1.55
C VAL A 211 11.40 -10.24 -1.04
N TYR A 212 12.38 -11.09 -1.39
CA TYR A 212 12.28 -12.54 -1.23
C TYR A 212 13.22 -13.18 -0.20
N HIS A 213 14.21 -12.48 0.35
CA HIS A 213 15.11 -13.09 1.32
C HIS A 213 15.39 -12.20 2.52
N GLY A 214 15.00 -12.74 3.66
CA GLY A 214 15.17 -12.23 5.02
C GLY A 214 14.25 -13.06 5.89
#